data_AF-A0A969NHJ2-F1
#
_entry.id   AF-A0A969NHJ2-F1
#
_cell.length_a   1.000
_cell.length_b   1.000
_cell.length_c   1.000
_cell.angle_alpha   90.00
_cell.angle_beta   90.00
_cell.angle_gamma   90.00
#
_symmetry.space_group_name_H-M   'P 1'
#
loop_
_entity.id
_entity.type
_entity.pdbx_description
1 polymer ?
#
loop_
_entity_poly.entity_id
_entity_poly.type
_entity_poly.pdbx_seq_one_letter_code
_entity_poly.pdbx_strand_id
1 'polypeptide(L)'
;MKKVLTTFIFLHAFFAFPQEATIDSLQKLLDKSSTADQKIDLYLKLFAEGRSRDIDSAYVYLENARTIFNKRITDSIKQNFYWRYSEYFLIKNQYDSTLAYVDQGLEIKKVNPIKLIDLYSIKRDRLLLSW
;
A
#
# COMPACT_ATOMS: atom_id res chain seq x y z
N MET A 1 -43.87 -11.08 -18.25
CA MET A 1 -42.70 -10.20 -18.00
C MET A 1 -41.97 -10.64 -16.71
N LYS A 2 -41.25 -11.76 -16.73
CA LYS A 2 -40.52 -12.31 -15.55
C LYS A 2 -39.14 -12.90 -15.90
N LYS A 3 -38.48 -12.41 -16.96
CA LYS A 3 -37.20 -12.99 -17.45
C LYS A 3 -36.02 -12.01 -17.46
N VAL A 4 -36.19 -10.78 -16.98
CA VAL A 4 -35.13 -9.74 -17.03
C VAL A 4 -34.43 -9.56 -15.68
N LEU A 5 -34.97 -10.10 -14.59
CA LEU A 5 -34.43 -9.84 -13.24
C LEU A 5 -33.23 -10.72 -12.86
N THR A 6 -33.01 -11.84 -13.55
CA THR A 6 -31.96 -12.80 -13.18
C THR A 6 -30.57 -12.44 -13.75
N THR A 7 -30.51 -11.57 -14.76
CA THR A 7 -29.24 -11.22 -15.44
C THR A 7 -28.41 -10.19 -14.67
N PHE A 8 -29.02 -9.43 -13.75
CA PHE A 8 -28.31 -8.38 -13.01
C PHE A 8 -27.47 -8.88 -11.83
N ILE A 9 -27.80 -10.05 -11.27
CA ILE A 9 -27.12 -10.60 -10.08
C ILE A 9 -25.77 -11.25 -10.46
N PHE A 10 -25.62 -11.77 -11.67
CA PHE A 10 -24.37 -12.42 -12.10
C PHE A 10 -23.24 -11.43 -12.44
N LEU A 11 -23.54 -10.15 -12.72
CA LEU A 11 -22.50 -9.18 -13.08
C LEU A 11 -21.74 -8.60 -11.88
N HIS A 12 -22.33 -8.65 -10.68
CA HIS A 12 -21.71 -8.08 -9.47
C HIS A 12 -20.76 -9.04 -8.76
N ALA A 13 -20.90 -10.35 -9.01
CA ALA A 13 -20.05 -11.35 -8.36
C ALA A 13 -18.60 -11.31 -8.90
N PHE A 14 -18.39 -10.95 -10.17
CA PHE A 14 -17.06 -11.02 -10.80
C PHE A 14 -16.05 -9.97 -10.31
N PHE A 15 -16.47 -8.92 -9.61
CA PHE A 15 -15.54 -7.86 -9.18
C PHE A 15 -14.91 -8.12 -7.80
N ALA A 16 -15.48 -9.01 -6.98
CA ALA A 16 -14.93 -9.30 -5.65
C ALA A 16 -13.93 -10.47 -5.62
N PHE A 17 -14.02 -11.42 -6.55
CA PHE A 17 -13.17 -12.62 -6.57
C PHE A 17 -11.68 -12.43 -6.95
N PRO A 18 -11.27 -11.49 -7.83
CA PRO A 18 -9.88 -11.46 -8.28
C PRO A 18 -8.91 -11.00 -7.17
N GLN A 19 -9.37 -10.15 -6.24
CA GLN A 19 -8.50 -9.61 -5.19
C GLN A 19 -8.29 -10.60 -4.03
N GLU A 20 -9.32 -11.36 -3.64
CA GLU A 20 -9.19 -12.41 -2.61
C GLU A 20 -8.25 -13.53 -3.06
N ALA A 21 -8.41 -14.00 -4.30
CA ALA A 21 -7.49 -14.96 -4.89
C ALA A 21 -6.03 -14.45 -4.93
N THR A 22 -5.86 -13.13 -5.06
CA THR A 22 -4.54 -12.49 -5.04
C THR A 22 -3.94 -12.48 -3.63
N ILE A 23 -4.72 -12.13 -2.60
CA ILE A 23 -4.26 -12.17 -1.19
C ILE A 23 -3.87 -13.59 -0.78
N ASP A 24 -4.71 -14.59 -1.09
CA ASP A 24 -4.44 -16.00 -0.76
C ASP A 24 -3.16 -16.50 -1.45
N SER A 25 -2.95 -16.11 -2.70
CA SER A 25 -1.73 -16.44 -3.45
C SER A 25 -0.49 -15.82 -2.81
N LEU A 26 -0.57 -14.54 -2.42
CA LEU A 26 0.53 -13.85 -1.75
C LEU A 26 0.86 -14.46 -0.38
N GLN A 27 -0.14 -14.88 0.40
CA GLN A 27 0.06 -15.59 1.66
C GLN A 27 0.77 -16.93 1.47
N LYS A 28 0.36 -17.72 0.46
CA LYS A 28 1.04 -18.98 0.13
C LYS A 28 2.50 -18.78 -0.30
N LEU A 29 2.80 -17.69 -1.01
CA LEU A 29 4.17 -17.32 -1.35
C LEU A 29 4.96 -16.88 -0.12
N LEU A 30 4.31 -16.20 0.82
CA LEU A 30 4.93 -15.75 2.06
C LEU A 30 5.36 -16.96 2.91
N ASP A 31 4.53 -17.99 3.02
CA ASP A 31 4.86 -19.22 3.76
C ASP A 31 6.06 -19.96 3.17
N LYS A 32 6.27 -19.84 1.86
CA LYS A 32 7.39 -20.48 1.14
C LYS A 32 8.66 -19.62 1.06
N SER A 33 8.59 -18.37 1.50
CA SER A 33 9.70 -17.43 1.37
C SER A 33 10.82 -17.72 2.37
N SER A 34 12.07 -17.72 1.89
CA SER A 34 13.25 -18.06 2.70
C SER A 34 14.11 -16.86 3.07
N THR A 35 13.97 -15.75 2.35
CA THR A 35 14.80 -14.54 2.55
C THR A 35 14.00 -13.41 3.19
N ALA A 36 14.70 -12.50 3.90
CA ALA A 36 14.08 -11.31 4.46
C ALA A 36 13.51 -10.40 3.37
N ASP A 37 14.22 -10.23 2.26
CA ASP A 37 13.80 -9.42 1.12
C ASP A 37 12.48 -9.90 0.52
N GLN A 38 12.36 -11.20 0.26
CA GLN A 38 11.12 -11.78 -0.24
C GLN A 38 9.96 -11.59 0.74
N LYS A 39 10.21 -11.79 2.04
CA LYS A 39 9.17 -11.61 3.07
C LYS A 39 8.68 -10.16 3.10
N ILE A 40 9.59 -9.20 3.10
CA ILE A 40 9.22 -7.77 3.09
C ILE A 40 8.42 -7.45 1.83
N ASP A 41 8.92 -7.81 0.65
CA ASP A 41 8.22 -7.53 -0.60
C ASP A 41 6.79 -8.11 -0.62
N LEU A 42 6.61 -9.34 -0.12
CA LEU A 42 5.30 -9.97 -0.02
C LEU A 42 4.39 -9.28 1.00
N TYR A 43 4.90 -8.87 2.16
CA TYR A 43 4.13 -8.06 3.10
C TYR A 43 3.70 -6.71 2.51
N LEU A 44 4.59 -6.03 1.79
CA LEU A 44 4.28 -4.76 1.13
C LEU A 44 3.21 -4.94 0.03
N LYS A 45 3.22 -6.06 -0.69
CA LYS A 45 2.17 -6.43 -1.65
C LYS A 45 0.84 -6.74 -0.95
N LEU A 46 0.86 -7.51 0.14
CA LEU A 46 -0.33 -7.80 0.93
C LEU A 46 -0.98 -6.53 1.48
N PHE A 47 -0.19 -5.56 1.95
CA PHE A 47 -0.70 -4.24 2.29
C PHE A 47 -1.35 -3.54 1.09
N ALA A 48 -0.67 -3.51 -0.06
CA ALA A 48 -1.15 -2.82 -1.25
C ALA A 48 -2.49 -3.37 -1.76
N GLU A 49 -2.71 -4.68 -1.64
CA GLU A 49 -3.97 -5.34 -1.97
C GLU A 49 -5.04 -5.16 -0.86
N GLY A 50 -4.67 -5.25 0.41
CA GLY A 50 -5.63 -5.18 1.52
C GLY A 50 -6.17 -3.78 1.83
N ARG A 51 -5.38 -2.73 1.53
CA ARG A 51 -5.63 -1.35 2.02
C ARG A 51 -6.96 -0.73 1.58
N SER A 52 -7.55 -1.17 0.47
CA SER A 52 -8.85 -0.67 -0.02
C SER A 52 -10.05 -1.30 0.68
N ARG A 53 -9.87 -2.46 1.32
CA ARG A 53 -10.93 -3.18 2.03
C ARG A 53 -10.96 -2.81 3.49
N ASP A 54 -9.80 -2.91 4.13
CA ASP A 54 -9.59 -2.57 5.54
C ASP A 54 -8.15 -2.11 5.73
N ILE A 55 -8.00 -0.79 5.87
CA ILE A 55 -6.69 -0.15 6.01
C ILE A 55 -5.99 -0.52 7.32
N ASP A 56 -6.75 -0.74 8.40
CA ASP A 56 -6.19 -1.02 9.72
C ASP A 56 -5.75 -2.49 9.80
N SER A 57 -6.51 -3.42 9.20
CA SER A 57 -6.05 -4.79 9.02
C SER A 57 -4.86 -4.89 8.06
N ALA A 58 -4.86 -4.12 6.96
CA ALA A 58 -3.73 -4.10 6.03
C ALA A 58 -2.45 -3.56 6.67
N TYR A 59 -2.57 -2.63 7.62
CA TYR A 59 -1.43 -2.07 8.36
C TYR A 59 -0.64 -3.12 9.12
N VAL A 60 -1.27 -4.22 9.56
CA VAL A 60 -0.58 -5.34 10.21
C VAL A 60 0.54 -5.91 9.32
N TYR A 61 0.34 -5.94 8.00
CA TYR A 61 1.39 -6.37 7.07
C TYR A 61 2.57 -5.38 7.02
N LEU A 62 2.32 -4.08 7.14
CA LEU A 62 3.39 -3.09 7.25
C LEU A 62 4.21 -3.26 8.53
N GLU A 63 3.54 -3.50 9.66
CA GLU A 63 4.22 -3.76 10.92
C GLU A 63 5.04 -5.06 10.86
N ASN A 64 4.49 -6.12 10.26
CA ASN A 64 5.25 -7.34 10.01
C ASN A 64 6.49 -7.08 9.15
N ALA A 65 6.38 -6.30 8.08
CA ALA A 65 7.53 -5.86 7.28
C ALA A 65 8.56 -5.07 8.12
N ARG A 66 8.09 -4.17 9.00
CA ARG A 66 8.95 -3.35 9.87
C ARG A 66 9.80 -4.20 10.81
N THR A 67 9.24 -5.28 11.37
CA THR A 67 9.99 -6.17 12.28
C THR A 67 11.24 -6.80 11.66
N ILE A 68 11.21 -7.03 10.34
CA ILE A 68 12.30 -7.67 9.59
C ILE A 68 13.12 -6.66 8.76
N PHE A 69 12.73 -5.39 8.74
CA PHE A 69 13.32 -4.32 7.94
C PHE A 69 14.78 -4.01 8.32
N ASN A 70 15.18 -4.25 9.57
CA ASN A 70 16.53 -3.98 10.07
C ASN A 70 17.62 -4.92 9.52
N LYS A 71 17.26 -5.89 8.66
CA LYS A 71 18.22 -6.78 8.00
C LYS A 71 18.89 -6.07 6.82
N ARG A 72 19.97 -6.64 6.27
CA ARG A 72 20.54 -6.16 5.01
C ARG A 72 19.52 -6.37 3.89
N ILE A 73 18.80 -5.30 3.56
CA ILE A 73 17.75 -5.27 2.54
C ILE A 73 18.16 -4.34 1.41
N THR A 74 17.69 -4.63 0.19
CA THR A 74 18.00 -3.81 -0.97
C THR A 74 17.34 -2.44 -0.91
N ASP A 75 17.96 -1.45 -1.55
CA ASP A 75 17.44 -0.09 -1.64
C ASP A 75 16.06 0.00 -2.31
N SER A 76 15.80 -0.87 -3.30
CA SER A 76 14.47 -0.98 -3.92
C SER A 76 13.39 -1.34 -2.89
N ILE A 77 13.67 -2.32 -2.03
CA ILE A 77 12.75 -2.76 -0.98
C ILE A 77 12.58 -1.66 0.07
N LYS A 78 13.66 -1.00 0.49
CA LYS A 78 13.59 0.14 1.41
C LYS A 78 12.71 1.26 0.88
N GLN A 79 12.86 1.61 -0.40
CA GLN A 79 12.06 2.67 -1.01
C GLN A 79 10.59 2.28 -1.07
N ASN A 80 10.29 1.04 -1.48
CA ASN A 80 8.91 0.55 -1.51
C ASN A 80 8.29 0.53 -0.10
N PHE A 81 9.06 0.13 0.92
CA PHE A 81 8.61 0.15 2.32
C PHE A 81 8.20 1.55 2.78
N TYR A 82 9.07 2.54 2.59
CA TYR A 82 8.76 3.92 2.95
C TYR A 82 7.57 4.47 2.15
N TRP A 83 7.49 4.13 0.86
CA TRP A 83 6.33 4.49 0.04
C TRP A 83 5.02 3.93 0.61
N ARG A 84 4.97 2.64 0.98
CA ARG A 84 3.75 2.05 1.55
C ARG A 84 3.35 2.64 2.90
N TYR A 85 4.31 2.98 3.76
CA TYR A 85 4.01 3.73 4.98
C TYR A 85 3.43 5.11 4.68
N SER A 86 4.00 5.83 3.71
CA SER A 86 3.46 7.13 3.31
C SER A 86 2.01 7.04 2.82
N GLU A 87 1.68 6.01 2.04
CA GLU A 87 0.32 5.71 1.59
C GLU A 87 -0.63 5.42 2.75
N TYR A 88 -0.21 4.62 3.73
CA TYR A 88 -1.01 4.36 4.93
C TYR A 88 -1.36 5.67 5.65
N PHE A 89 -0.35 6.49 5.94
CA PHE A 89 -0.56 7.75 6.64
C PHE A 89 -1.39 8.73 5.83
N LEU A 90 -1.26 8.71 4.50
CA LEU A 90 -2.07 9.54 3.62
C LEU A 90 -3.55 9.17 3.73
N ILE A 91 -3.86 7.87 3.68
CA ILE A 91 -5.24 7.36 3.84
C ILE A 91 -5.80 7.72 5.23
N LYS A 92 -4.97 7.73 6.28
CA LYS A 92 -5.35 8.16 7.63
C LYS A 92 -5.35 9.69 7.83
N ASN A 93 -5.13 10.47 6.77
CA ASN A 93 -5.04 11.93 6.81
C ASN A 93 -3.95 12.46 7.77
N GLN A 94 -2.87 11.69 7.96
CA GLN A 94 -1.72 12.02 8.81
C GLN A 94 -0.56 12.54 7.96
N TYR A 95 -0.74 13.74 7.41
CA TYR A 95 0.11 14.28 6.35
C TYR A 95 1.56 14.53 6.79
N ASP A 96 1.81 14.91 8.04
CA ASP A 96 3.18 15.09 8.53
C ASP A 96 3.94 13.76 8.50
N SER A 97 3.30 12.68 8.95
CA SER A 97 3.83 11.32 8.85
C SER A 97 4.00 10.91 7.40
N THR A 98 3.02 11.19 6.53
CA THR A 98 3.13 10.92 5.09
C THR A 98 4.40 11.53 4.51
N LEU A 99 4.64 12.82 4.77
CA LEU A 99 5.81 13.54 4.26
C LEU A 99 7.11 12.96 4.80
N ALA A 100 7.18 12.67 6.10
CA ALA A 100 8.37 12.09 6.71
C ALA A 100 8.78 10.76 6.04
N TYR A 101 7.82 9.89 5.73
CA TYR A 101 8.10 8.63 5.03
C TYR A 101 8.39 8.83 3.54
N VAL A 102 7.78 9.81 2.88
CA VAL A 102 8.16 10.18 1.50
C VAL A 102 9.62 10.61 1.45
N ASP A 103 10.03 11.50 2.35
CA ASP A 103 11.41 12.03 2.39
C ASP A 103 12.43 10.89 2.57
N GLN A 104 12.17 9.96 3.49
CA GLN A 104 13.00 8.76 3.66
C GLN A 104 13.09 7.91 2.38
N GLY A 105 12.00 7.77 1.63
CA GLY A 105 11.97 7.05 0.35
C GLY A 105 12.79 7.72 -0.76
N LEU A 106 12.87 9.05 -0.73
CA LEU A 106 13.60 9.87 -1.70
C LEU A 106 15.10 9.90 -1.42
N GLU A 107 15.52 9.82 -0.16
CA GLU A 107 16.93 9.78 0.23
C GLU A 107 17.67 8.56 -0.33
N ILE A 108 16.97 7.43 -0.48
CA ILE A 108 17.55 6.16 -0.94
C ILE A 108 17.97 6.23 -2.42
N LYS A 109 17.13 6.85 -3.24
CA LYS A 109 17.38 6.96 -4.68
C LYS A 109 16.75 8.27 -5.09
N LYS A 110 17.57 9.20 -5.62
CA LYS A 110 17.15 10.48 -6.22
C LYS A 110 16.16 10.22 -7.37
N VAL A 111 14.90 9.88 -7.08
CA VAL A 111 13.91 9.42 -8.06
C VAL A 111 12.75 10.41 -8.18
N ASN A 112 12.46 10.64 -9.46
CA ASN A 112 11.46 11.41 -10.17
C ASN A 112 10.38 12.19 -9.36
N PRO A 113 10.37 13.54 -9.45
CA PRO A 113 9.42 14.43 -8.78
C PRO A 113 7.94 14.35 -9.21
N ILE A 114 7.58 13.53 -10.19
CA ILE A 114 6.19 13.42 -10.65
C ILE A 114 5.26 12.84 -9.56
N LYS A 115 5.75 11.90 -8.72
CA LYS A 115 4.97 11.41 -7.56
C LYS A 115 4.87 12.43 -6.42
N LEU A 116 5.71 13.47 -6.43
CA LEU A 116 5.75 14.51 -5.40
C LEU A 116 4.70 15.59 -5.64
N ILE A 117 4.34 15.88 -6.89
CA ILE A 117 3.41 16.96 -7.24
C ILE A 117 2.01 16.73 -6.63
N ASP A 118 1.51 15.49 -6.64
CA ASP A 118 0.21 15.15 -6.05
C ASP A 118 0.21 15.17 -4.51
N LEU A 119 1.37 14.97 -3.88
CA LEU A 119 1.52 14.99 -2.42
C LEU A 119 1.78 16.41 -1.89
N TYR A 120 2.52 17.24 -2.62
CA TYR A 120 2.78 18.63 -2.25
C TYR A 120 1.60 19.56 -2.56
N SER A 121 0.75 19.24 -3.54
CA SER A 121 -0.50 19.98 -3.78
C SER A 121 -1.42 19.94 -2.56
N ILE A 122 -1.50 18.79 -1.88
CA ILE A 122 -2.24 18.59 -0.63
C ILE A 122 -1.72 19.51 0.50
N LYS A 123 -0.40 19.73 0.58
CA LYS A 123 0.20 20.66 1.56
C LYS A 123 -0.10 22.13 1.19
N ARG A 124 -0.07 22.47 -0.10
CA ARG A 124 -0.32 23.83 -0.61
C ARG A 124 -1.74 24.30 -0.31
N ASP A 125 -2.73 23.46 -0.56
CA ASP A 125 -4.14 23.84 -0.39
C ASP A 125 -4.50 24.08 1.09
N ARG A 126 -3.73 23.53 2.04
CA ARG A 126 -3.94 23.75 3.47
C ARG A 126 -3.31 25.03 4.01
N LEU A 127 -2.15 25.46 3.48
CA LEU A 127 -1.56 26.76 3.81
C LEU A 127 -2.46 27.94 3.38
N LEU A 128 -3.35 27.70 2.41
CA LEU A 128 -4.33 28.69 1.94
C LEU A 128 -5.64 28.68 2.73
N LEU A 129 -5.91 27.64 3.53
CA LEU A 129 -7.12 27.52 4.37
C LEU A 129 -6.87 27.86 5.86
N SER A 130 -5.63 28.21 6.22
CA SER A 130 -5.23 28.58 7.58
C SER A 130 -5.08 30.10 7.78
N TRP A 131 -5.72 30.93 6.94
CA TRP A 131 -5.78 32.39 7.06
C TRP A 131 -7.22 32.87 7.19
#